data_AF-A0AAY5L7T0-F1
#
_entry.id   AF-A0AAY5L7T0-F1
#
_cell.length_a   1.000
_cell.length_b   1.000
_cell.length_c   1.000
_cell.angle_alpha   90.00
_cell.angle_beta   90.00
_cell.angle_gamma   90.00
#
_symmetry.space_group_name_H-M   'P 1'
#
loop_
_entity.id
_entity.type
_entity.pdbx_description
1 polymer ?
#
loop_
_entity_poly.entity_id
_entity_poly.type
_entity_poly.pdbx_seq_one_letter_code
_entity_poly.pdbx_strand_id
1 'polypeptide(L)'
;MEEMFGEGCWRHTVILFTNDDSLKEQSIEEFLQAGSQDLQQLVEKCGSRYHVLNIKDRSHDTPVPELLEKIEKMVSGNRESFYCSQTYQETEAQVREMERKIQKEMEERKQRVETEIKERLDKELQESLKKIEGGIQEHEGDIRTLNHKTTELERQVKEEKDEEKKREMEREIKNESDRRKEMERKLERLKEKRENEKKEMDEKHKQEIEEIKEKYEEEARVEAERNLMKIVLPELQRNIMNSQTKMKTEFSRQMEEKDREMEEKDGEIERLRQNLKEVSEAHSVLEEKDRQIEEKDRQIEEKDRQIEEKDEQIKNYAMIWFLVFILLSLFFAVQYHWSFF
;
A
#
# COMPACT_ATOMS: atom_id res chain seq x y z
N MET A 1 6.00 11.40 12.22
CA MET A 1 6.75 10.23 11.70
C MET A 1 6.76 9.10 12.72
N GLU A 2 7.26 9.32 13.93
CA GLU A 2 7.27 8.32 15.03
C GLU A 2 5.87 7.77 15.35
N GLU A 3 4.85 8.63 15.42
CA GLU A 3 3.47 8.20 15.69
C GLU A 3 2.92 7.21 14.64
N MET A 4 3.45 7.25 13.42
CA MET A 4 2.97 6.42 12.31
C MET A 4 3.84 5.19 12.05
N PHE A 5 5.15 5.35 12.21
CA PHE A 5 6.16 4.38 11.82
C PHE A 5 6.94 3.85 13.03
N GLY A 6 6.55 4.22 14.24
CA GLY A 6 7.30 3.91 15.45
C GLY A 6 8.66 4.63 15.49
N GLU A 7 9.29 4.57 16.65
CA GLU A 7 10.57 5.25 16.91
C GLU A 7 11.71 4.71 16.02
N GLY A 8 11.61 3.47 15.56
CA GLY A 8 12.61 2.84 14.69
C GLY A 8 12.70 3.40 13.26
N CYS A 9 11.73 4.21 12.82
CA CYS A 9 11.67 4.71 11.44
C CYS A 9 12.87 5.60 11.06
N TRP A 10 13.39 6.35 12.04
CA TRP A 10 14.50 7.27 11.80
C TRP A 10 15.77 6.57 11.37
N ARG A 11 15.99 5.32 11.80
CA ARG A 11 17.14 4.50 11.38
C ARG A 11 17.15 4.22 9.87
N HIS A 12 16.00 4.30 9.21
CA HIS A 12 15.83 4.00 7.78
C HIS A 12 15.42 5.23 6.96
N THR A 13 15.63 6.45 7.50
CA THR A 13 15.27 7.71 6.83
C THR A 13 16.52 8.45 6.33
N VAL A 14 16.45 8.96 5.10
CA VAL A 14 17.42 9.91 4.51
C VAL A 14 16.68 11.20 4.16
N ILE A 15 17.23 12.34 4.55
CA ILE A 15 16.64 13.65 4.24
C ILE A 15 17.08 14.07 2.84
N LEU A 16 16.13 14.44 1.98
CA LEU A 16 16.42 14.93 0.64
C LEU A 16 16.22 16.44 0.60
N PHE A 17 17.29 17.19 0.34
CA PHE A 17 17.23 18.62 0.06
C PHE A 17 17.14 18.83 -1.43
N THR A 18 16.17 19.60 -1.89
CA THR A 18 15.99 19.93 -3.31
C THR A 18 16.40 21.37 -3.55
N ASN A 19 17.30 21.60 -4.50
CA ASN A 19 17.85 22.94 -4.75
C ASN A 19 17.11 23.64 -5.90
N ASP A 20 16.65 24.88 -5.68
CA ASP A 20 16.00 25.75 -6.67
C ASP A 20 16.85 26.98 -7.02
N ASP A 21 18.14 26.80 -7.37
CA ASP A 21 19.08 27.89 -7.72
C ASP A 21 19.35 28.95 -6.62
N SER A 22 18.69 28.91 -5.47
CA SER A 22 18.84 29.87 -4.36
C SER A 22 20.06 29.60 -3.46
N LEU A 23 20.61 28.38 -3.47
CA LEU A 23 21.79 27.97 -2.68
C LEU A 23 23.14 28.09 -3.43
N LYS A 24 23.26 28.99 -4.42
CA LYS A 24 24.45 29.05 -5.28
C LYS A 24 25.75 29.47 -4.61
N GLU A 25 25.71 29.97 -3.37
CA GLU A 25 26.90 30.50 -2.68
C GLU A 25 27.17 29.89 -1.29
N GLN A 26 26.34 28.94 -0.81
CA GLN A 26 26.47 28.35 0.53
C GLN A 26 26.45 26.81 0.47
N SER A 27 27.37 26.16 1.18
CA SER A 27 27.38 24.70 1.31
C SER A 27 26.16 24.21 2.11
N ILE A 28 25.71 22.98 1.87
CA ILE A 28 24.58 22.42 2.63
C ILE A 28 24.91 22.31 4.12
N GLU A 29 26.18 22.07 4.46
CA GLU A 29 26.69 22.03 5.83
C GLU A 29 26.54 23.39 6.52
N GLU A 30 26.91 24.49 5.84
CA GLU A 30 26.71 25.85 6.36
C GLU A 30 25.22 26.19 6.47
N PHE A 31 24.38 25.74 5.53
CA PHE A 31 22.93 25.93 5.60
C PHE A 31 22.33 25.21 6.83
N LEU A 32 22.76 23.98 7.10
CA LEU A 32 22.33 23.23 8.28
C LEU A 32 22.79 23.88 9.59
N GLN A 33 24.01 24.43 9.61
CA GLN A 33 24.54 25.15 10.77
C GLN A 33 23.81 26.48 11.03
N ALA A 34 23.46 27.21 9.97
CA ALA A 34 22.70 28.46 10.05
C ALA A 34 21.19 28.25 10.23
N GLY A 35 20.70 27.02 10.04
CA GLY A 35 19.30 26.65 10.12
C GLY A 35 18.71 26.67 11.52
N SER A 36 17.41 26.40 11.62
CA SER A 36 16.69 26.35 12.90
C SER A 36 17.12 25.15 13.76
N GLN A 37 16.92 25.26 15.07
CA GLN A 37 17.16 24.17 16.01
C GLN A 37 16.35 22.91 15.64
N ASP A 38 15.13 23.08 15.14
CA ASP A 38 14.27 21.98 14.69
C ASP A 38 14.85 21.23 13.49
N LEU A 39 15.45 21.95 12.54
CA LEU A 39 16.11 21.35 11.38
C LEU A 39 17.34 20.54 11.81
N GLN A 40 18.14 21.06 12.72
CA GLN A 40 19.31 20.37 13.26
C GLN A 40 18.90 19.09 14.00
N GLN A 41 17.87 19.15 14.84
CA GLN A 41 17.32 17.97 15.53
C GLN A 41 16.78 16.93 14.55
N LEU A 42 16.12 17.34 13.47
CA LEU A 42 15.62 16.42 12.44
C LEU A 42 16.78 15.67 11.75
N VAL A 43 17.84 16.40 11.40
CA VAL A 43 19.05 15.82 10.79
C VAL A 43 19.74 14.85 11.74
N GLU A 44 19.83 15.20 13.03
CA GLU A 44 20.41 14.35 14.07
C GLU A 44 19.58 13.08 14.29
N LYS A 45 18.25 13.18 14.37
CA LYS A 45 17.35 12.02 14.43
C LYS A 45 17.58 11.07 13.25
N CYS A 46 17.81 11.63 12.06
CA CYS A 46 18.11 10.85 10.86
C CYS A 46 19.58 10.37 10.80
N GLY A 47 20.37 10.50 11.86
CA GLY A 47 21.76 10.04 11.90
C GLY A 47 22.69 10.81 10.95
N SER A 48 22.42 12.10 10.74
CA SER A 48 23.14 12.97 9.79
C SER A 48 23.09 12.47 8.35
N ARG A 49 22.07 11.67 7.99
CA ARG A 49 21.87 11.19 6.61
C ARG A 49 21.04 12.19 5.83
N TYR A 50 21.69 12.86 4.89
CA TYR A 50 21.02 13.72 3.92
C TYR A 50 21.70 13.67 2.55
N HIS A 51 20.96 14.12 1.52
CA HIS A 51 21.43 14.21 0.15
C HIS A 51 20.81 15.43 -0.54
N VAL A 52 21.59 16.11 -1.37
CA VAL A 52 21.15 17.30 -2.12
C VAL A 52 20.86 16.89 -3.56
N LEU A 53 19.62 17.05 -3.98
CA LEU A 53 19.16 16.76 -5.34
C LEU A 53 18.93 18.06 -6.11
N ASN A 54 19.66 18.24 -7.22
CA ASN A 54 19.41 19.32 -8.16
C ASN A 54 18.40 18.88 -9.22
N ILE A 55 17.20 19.46 -9.21
CA ILE A 55 16.08 19.05 -10.08
C ILE A 55 16.23 19.63 -11.50
N LYS A 56 17.03 20.69 -11.69
CA LYS A 56 17.18 21.39 -12.98
C LYS A 56 18.31 20.85 -13.86
N ASP A 57 19.26 20.12 -13.27
CA ASP A 57 20.37 19.54 -14.02
C ASP A 57 19.93 18.24 -14.69
N ARG A 58 19.67 18.31 -16.00
CA ARG A 58 19.25 17.18 -16.84
C ARG A 58 20.43 16.48 -17.54
N SER A 59 21.66 16.86 -17.20
CA SER A 59 22.85 16.21 -17.74
C SER A 59 23.05 14.82 -17.11
N HIS A 60 23.73 13.93 -17.83
CA HIS A 60 23.88 12.51 -17.49
C HIS A 60 24.69 12.22 -16.20
N ASP A 61 25.19 13.25 -15.51
CA ASP A 61 25.94 13.18 -14.25
C ASP A 61 25.00 13.43 -13.05
N THR A 62 23.93 12.65 -12.97
CA THR A 62 22.87 12.82 -11.97
C THR A 62 23.37 12.40 -10.58
N PRO A 63 23.02 13.09 -9.47
CA PRO A 63 23.39 12.69 -8.09
C PRO A 63 22.80 11.35 -7.60
N VAL A 64 22.05 10.65 -8.44
CA VAL A 64 21.29 9.44 -8.09
C VAL A 64 22.19 8.26 -7.67
N PRO A 65 23.34 7.97 -8.31
CA PRO A 65 24.24 6.91 -7.86
C PRO A 65 24.78 7.15 -6.44
N GLU A 66 25.09 8.40 -6.08
CA GLU A 66 25.55 8.74 -4.72
C GLU A 66 24.42 8.59 -3.69
N LEU A 67 23.19 8.95 -4.05
CA LEU A 67 22.03 8.69 -3.22
C LEU A 67 21.83 7.18 -2.99
N LEU A 68 21.96 6.37 -4.04
CA LEU A 68 21.86 4.91 -3.94
C LEU A 68 22.96 4.33 -3.04
N GLU A 69 24.21 4.79 -3.15
CA GLU A 69 25.30 4.37 -2.26
C GLU A 69 25.02 4.73 -0.79
N LYS A 70 24.45 5.92 -0.53
CA LYS A 70 24.03 6.32 0.82
C LYS A 70 22.90 5.43 1.36
N ILE A 71 21.96 5.04 0.52
CA ILE A 71 20.88 4.11 0.88
C ILE A 71 21.45 2.71 1.18
N GLU A 72 22.37 2.20 0.36
CA GLU A 72 23.03 0.92 0.60
C GLU A 72 23.79 0.91 1.94
N LYS A 73 24.61 1.94 2.21
CA LYS A 73 25.32 2.08 3.49
C LYS A 73 24.36 2.12 4.68
N MET A 74 23.22 2.80 4.54
CA MET A 74 22.18 2.84 5.57
C MET A 74 21.60 1.44 5.84
N VAL A 75 21.31 0.66 4.80
CA VAL A 75 20.76 -0.71 4.94
C VAL A 75 21.79 -1.64 5.58
N SER A 76 23.06 -1.61 5.15
CA SER A 76 24.12 -2.42 5.76
C SER A 76 24.36 -2.06 7.24
N GLY A 77 24.31 -0.77 7.59
CA GLY A 77 24.42 -0.31 8.98
C GLY A 77 23.25 -0.78 9.88
N ASN A 78 22.10 -1.07 9.28
CA ASN A 78 20.92 -1.62 9.97
C ASN A 78 20.86 -3.16 9.92
N ARG A 79 22.01 -3.84 9.81
CA ARG A 79 22.12 -5.31 9.75
C ARG A 79 21.32 -5.93 8.59
N GLU A 80 21.24 -5.24 7.46
CA GLU A 80 20.46 -5.67 6.29
C GLU A 80 18.95 -5.84 6.58
N SER A 81 18.48 -5.32 7.71
CA SER A 81 17.06 -5.32 8.02
C SER A 81 16.37 -4.16 7.30
N PHE A 82 15.26 -4.46 6.65
CA PHE A 82 14.36 -3.43 6.13
C PHE A 82 13.56 -2.83 7.28
N TYR A 83 13.14 -1.57 7.12
CA TYR A 83 12.18 -0.99 8.04
C TYR A 83 10.88 -1.82 7.98
N CYS A 84 10.49 -2.39 9.12
CA CYS A 84 9.28 -3.17 9.27
C CYS A 84 8.46 -2.51 10.38
N SER A 85 7.24 -2.05 10.06
CA SER A 85 6.41 -1.40 11.07
C SER A 85 6.04 -2.40 12.15
N GLN A 86 5.92 -1.92 13.38
CA GLN A 86 5.54 -2.77 14.51
C GLN A 86 4.21 -3.49 14.28
N THR A 87 3.27 -2.84 13.59
CA THR A 87 2.01 -3.44 13.14
C THR A 87 2.21 -4.62 12.20
N TYR A 88 3.16 -4.55 11.27
CA TYR A 88 3.47 -5.66 10.36
C TYR A 88 4.04 -6.85 11.12
N GLN A 89 4.92 -6.61 12.10
CA GLN A 89 5.49 -7.67 12.94
C GLN A 89 4.42 -8.35 13.81
N GLU A 90 3.50 -7.58 14.39
CA GLU A 90 2.38 -8.11 15.17
C GLU A 90 1.43 -8.95 14.32
N THR A 91 1.15 -8.51 13.09
CA THR A 91 0.32 -9.26 12.15
C THR A 91 1.02 -10.52 11.65
N GLU A 92 2.31 -10.45 11.33
CA GLU A 92 3.10 -11.63 10.96
C GLU A 92 3.12 -12.66 12.10
N ALA A 93 3.29 -12.21 13.34
CA ALA A 93 3.27 -13.10 14.51
C ALA A 93 1.90 -13.78 14.69
N GLN A 94 0.81 -13.04 14.50
CA GLN A 94 -0.56 -13.59 14.56
C GLN A 94 -0.82 -14.60 13.44
N VAL A 95 -0.35 -14.33 12.22
CA VAL A 95 -0.41 -15.28 11.09
C VAL A 95 0.32 -16.57 11.46
N ARG A 96 1.58 -16.47 11.91
CA ARG A 96 2.39 -17.65 12.28
C ARG A 96 1.79 -18.49 13.42
N GLU A 97 1.18 -17.85 14.41
CA GLU A 97 0.51 -18.56 15.51
C GLU A 97 -0.75 -19.29 15.03
N MET A 98 -1.54 -18.65 14.16
CA MET A 98 -2.74 -19.25 13.60
C MET A 98 -2.38 -20.42 12.67
N GLU A 99 -1.37 -20.28 11.81
CA GLU A 99 -0.84 -21.35 10.97
C GLU A 99 -0.44 -22.58 11.80
N ARG A 100 0.29 -22.38 12.90
CA ARG A 100 0.67 -23.48 13.80
C ARG A 100 -0.53 -24.19 14.42
N LYS A 101 -1.54 -23.43 14.88
CA LYS A 101 -2.76 -24.01 15.47
C LYS A 101 -3.54 -24.83 14.45
N ILE A 102 -3.74 -24.28 13.24
CA ILE A 102 -4.46 -24.95 12.16
C ILE A 102 -3.72 -26.23 11.77
N GLN A 103 -2.42 -26.16 11.55
CA GLN A 103 -1.63 -27.33 11.16
C GLN A 103 -1.74 -28.45 12.20
N LYS A 104 -1.71 -28.11 13.48
CA LYS A 104 -1.89 -29.08 14.56
C LYS A 104 -3.30 -29.68 14.58
N GLU A 105 -4.34 -28.86 14.52
CA GLU A 105 -5.73 -29.33 14.56
C GLU A 105 -6.07 -30.21 13.35
N MET A 106 -5.58 -29.84 12.17
CA MET A 106 -5.76 -30.60 10.93
C MET A 106 -5.05 -31.95 10.98
N GLU A 107 -3.81 -32.00 11.48
CA GLU A 107 -3.08 -33.26 11.64
C GLU A 107 -3.78 -34.20 12.64
N GLU A 108 -4.24 -33.66 13.77
CA GLU A 108 -5.00 -34.45 14.74
C GLU A 108 -6.34 -34.96 14.16
N ARG A 109 -7.03 -34.13 13.37
CA ARG A 109 -8.29 -34.53 12.71
C ARG A 109 -8.04 -35.61 11.65
N LYS A 110 -6.97 -35.48 10.85
CA LYS A 110 -6.54 -36.48 9.87
C LYS A 110 -6.27 -37.82 10.54
N GLN A 111 -5.48 -37.84 11.62
CA GLN A 111 -5.15 -39.06 12.37
C GLN A 111 -6.39 -39.74 12.97
N ARG A 112 -7.32 -38.96 13.55
CA ARG A 112 -8.57 -39.51 14.09
C ARG A 112 -9.38 -40.24 13.03
N VAL A 113 -9.59 -39.59 11.89
CA VAL A 113 -10.41 -40.14 10.79
C VAL A 113 -9.74 -41.37 10.18
N GLU A 114 -8.43 -41.32 9.96
CA GLU A 114 -7.68 -42.47 9.44
C GLU A 114 -7.80 -43.69 10.39
N THR A 115 -7.77 -43.45 11.71
CA THR A 115 -7.91 -44.50 12.72
C THR A 115 -9.31 -45.10 12.74
N GLU A 116 -10.36 -44.26 12.78
CA GLU A 116 -11.77 -44.72 12.79
C GLU A 116 -12.09 -45.61 11.57
N ILE A 117 -11.53 -45.26 10.42
CA ILE A 117 -11.77 -45.96 9.17
C ILE A 117 -11.01 -47.28 9.13
N LYS A 118 -9.72 -47.28 9.51
CA LYS A 118 -8.96 -48.52 9.70
C LYS A 118 -9.69 -49.48 10.62
N GLU A 119 -10.19 -49.01 11.75
CA GLU A 119 -10.95 -49.86 12.69
C GLU A 119 -12.25 -50.42 12.10
N ARG A 120 -13.00 -49.62 11.33
CA ARG A 120 -14.22 -50.08 10.66
C ARG A 120 -13.91 -51.17 9.64
N LEU A 121 -12.92 -50.91 8.80
CA LEU A 121 -12.48 -51.78 7.72
C LEU A 121 -11.89 -53.10 8.26
N ASP A 122 -11.08 -53.05 9.31
CA ASP A 122 -10.56 -54.24 9.99
C ASP A 122 -11.68 -55.10 10.59
N LYS A 123 -12.72 -54.48 11.17
CA LYS A 123 -13.89 -55.21 11.67
C LYS A 123 -14.66 -55.91 10.55
N GLU A 124 -14.93 -55.22 9.45
CA GLU A 124 -15.62 -55.80 8.29
C GLU A 124 -14.84 -57.00 7.71
N LEU A 125 -13.51 -56.87 7.59
CA LEU A 125 -12.64 -57.95 7.14
C LEU A 125 -12.67 -59.15 8.11
N GLN A 126 -12.54 -58.90 9.42
CA GLN A 126 -12.59 -59.96 10.43
C GLN A 126 -13.93 -60.71 10.41
N GLU A 127 -15.05 -60.02 10.29
CA GLU A 127 -16.38 -60.63 10.25
C GLU A 127 -16.56 -61.52 9.03
N SER A 128 -16.12 -61.07 7.84
CA SER A 128 -16.20 -61.89 6.63
C SER A 128 -15.29 -63.13 6.72
N LEU A 129 -14.03 -62.95 7.14
CA LEU A 129 -13.08 -64.07 7.24
C LEU A 129 -13.56 -65.13 8.23
N LYS A 130 -14.10 -64.72 9.38
CA LYS A 130 -14.64 -65.64 10.41
C LYS A 130 -15.75 -66.54 9.84
N LYS A 131 -16.59 -66.01 8.97
CA LYS A 131 -17.68 -66.78 8.33
C LYS A 131 -17.13 -67.85 7.39
N ILE A 132 -16.10 -67.54 6.62
CA ILE A 132 -15.46 -68.50 5.71
C ILE A 132 -14.68 -69.55 6.51
N GLU A 133 -13.98 -69.11 7.55
CA GLU A 133 -13.18 -69.98 8.41
C GLU A 133 -14.04 -71.00 9.16
N GLY A 134 -15.26 -70.62 9.58
CA GLY A 134 -16.25 -71.56 10.12
C GLY A 134 -16.61 -72.69 9.13
N GLY A 135 -16.82 -72.37 7.85
CA GLY A 135 -17.09 -73.37 6.81
C GLY A 135 -15.88 -74.25 6.49
N ILE A 136 -14.66 -73.71 6.55
CA ILE A 136 -13.41 -74.48 6.44
C ILE A 136 -13.33 -75.49 7.58
N GLN A 137 -13.56 -75.05 8.83
CA GLN A 137 -13.50 -75.93 10.00
C GLN A 137 -14.53 -77.05 9.97
N GLU A 138 -15.75 -76.75 9.50
CA GLU A 138 -16.82 -77.74 9.31
C GLU A 138 -16.40 -78.83 8.31
N HIS A 139 -16.00 -78.43 7.09
CA HIS A 139 -15.58 -79.38 6.06
C HIS A 139 -14.30 -80.15 6.45
N GLU A 140 -13.36 -79.53 7.18
CA GLU A 140 -12.22 -80.26 7.74
C GLU A 140 -12.65 -81.31 8.77
N GLY A 141 -13.68 -81.02 9.58
CA GLY A 141 -14.30 -81.98 10.50
C GLY A 141 -14.94 -83.15 9.79
N ASP A 142 -15.70 -82.88 8.73
CA ASP A 142 -16.32 -83.92 7.90
C ASP A 142 -15.26 -84.80 7.24
N ILE A 143 -14.21 -84.21 6.66
CA ILE A 143 -13.09 -84.95 6.06
C ILE A 143 -12.40 -85.84 7.09
N ARG A 144 -12.15 -85.34 8.31
CA ARG A 144 -11.58 -86.15 9.41
C ARG A 144 -12.47 -87.34 9.75
N THR A 145 -13.78 -87.14 9.80
CA THR A 145 -14.76 -88.20 10.10
C THR A 145 -14.81 -89.25 9.00
N LEU A 146 -14.86 -88.82 7.74
CA LEU A 146 -14.82 -89.69 6.57
C LEU A 146 -13.50 -90.49 6.51
N ASN A 147 -12.37 -89.88 6.84
CA ASN A 147 -11.07 -90.56 6.93
C ASN A 147 -11.07 -91.68 7.96
N HIS A 148 -11.61 -91.40 9.15
CA HIS A 148 -11.70 -92.40 10.21
C HIS A 148 -12.59 -93.58 9.78
N LYS A 149 -13.78 -93.30 9.22
CA LYS A 149 -14.69 -94.34 8.73
C LYS A 149 -14.08 -95.17 7.59
N THR A 150 -13.39 -94.52 6.65
CA THR A 150 -12.70 -95.20 5.55
C THR A 150 -11.62 -96.15 6.08
N THR A 151 -10.80 -95.67 7.02
CA THR A 151 -9.72 -96.47 7.64
C THR A 151 -10.28 -97.70 8.39
N GLU A 152 -11.40 -97.53 9.10
CA GLU A 152 -12.04 -98.62 9.84
C GLU A 152 -12.66 -99.66 8.90
N LEU A 153 -13.35 -99.22 7.83
CA LEU A 153 -13.87 -100.12 6.80
C LEU A 153 -12.74 -100.90 6.10
N GLU A 154 -11.61 -100.25 5.78
CA GLU A 154 -10.43 -100.91 5.20
C GLU A 154 -9.87 -102.00 6.13
N ARG A 155 -9.87 -101.76 7.45
CA ARG A 155 -9.47 -102.77 8.45
C ARG A 155 -10.44 -103.95 8.47
N GLN A 156 -11.75 -103.69 8.47
CA GLN A 156 -12.78 -104.74 8.48
C GLN A 156 -12.73 -105.60 7.20
N VAL A 157 -12.53 -104.99 6.03
CA VAL A 157 -12.33 -105.68 4.74
C VAL A 157 -11.14 -106.64 4.78
N LYS A 158 -10.07 -106.29 5.51
CA LYS A 158 -8.87 -107.11 5.62
C LYS A 158 -9.08 -108.36 6.48
N GLU A 159 -9.99 -108.30 7.44
CA GLU A 159 -10.29 -109.37 8.40
C GLU A 159 -11.47 -110.26 7.94
N GLU A 160 -12.31 -109.78 7.01
CA GLU A 160 -13.48 -110.49 6.50
C GLU A 160 -13.10 -111.67 5.60
N LYS A 161 -13.79 -112.80 5.79
CA LYS A 161 -13.57 -114.05 5.05
C LYS A 161 -14.64 -114.29 3.97
N ASP A 162 -15.80 -113.66 4.10
CA ASP A 162 -16.89 -113.73 3.13
C ASP A 162 -16.62 -112.77 1.95
N GLU A 163 -16.41 -113.33 0.75
CA GLU A 163 -16.11 -112.57 -0.47
C GLU A 163 -17.26 -111.66 -0.93
N GLU A 164 -18.52 -112.00 -0.63
CA GLU A 164 -19.66 -111.15 -1.01
C GLU A 164 -19.72 -109.91 -0.11
N LYS A 165 -19.55 -110.09 1.21
CA LYS A 165 -19.47 -108.98 2.18
C LYS A 165 -18.25 -108.11 1.96
N LYS A 166 -17.11 -108.71 1.62
CA LYS A 166 -15.89 -107.98 1.26
C LYS A 166 -16.13 -107.04 0.06
N ARG A 167 -16.77 -107.53 -1.01
CA ARG A 167 -17.15 -106.70 -2.17
C ARG A 167 -18.17 -105.62 -1.83
N GLU A 168 -19.02 -105.82 -0.84
CA GLU A 168 -19.96 -104.80 -0.36
C GLU A 168 -19.23 -103.69 0.40
N MET A 169 -18.35 -104.05 1.33
CA MET A 169 -17.54 -103.08 2.08
C MET A 169 -16.56 -102.31 1.17
N GLU A 170 -15.96 -102.96 0.16
CA GLU A 170 -15.13 -102.28 -0.85
C GLU A 170 -15.91 -101.24 -1.66
N ARG A 171 -17.20 -101.50 -1.94
CA ARG A 171 -18.10 -100.51 -2.56
C ARG A 171 -18.39 -99.34 -1.61
N GLU A 172 -18.56 -99.60 -0.32
CA GLU A 172 -18.75 -98.54 0.68
C GLU A 172 -17.50 -97.67 0.86
N ILE A 173 -16.30 -98.28 0.92
CA ILE A 173 -15.01 -97.57 0.94
C ILE A 173 -14.89 -96.64 -0.27
N LYS A 174 -15.25 -97.12 -1.46
CA LYS A 174 -15.25 -96.29 -2.67
C LYS A 174 -16.21 -95.10 -2.56
N ASN A 175 -17.42 -95.32 -2.06
CA ASN A 175 -18.41 -94.25 -1.88
C ASN A 175 -17.94 -93.19 -0.86
N GLU A 176 -17.34 -93.61 0.26
CA GLU A 176 -16.77 -92.68 1.24
C GLU A 176 -15.54 -91.94 0.69
N SER A 177 -14.71 -92.61 -0.12
CA SER A 177 -13.60 -91.98 -0.84
C SER A 177 -14.06 -90.89 -1.81
N ASP A 178 -15.13 -91.16 -2.58
CA ASP A 178 -15.69 -90.18 -3.52
C ASP A 178 -16.33 -88.99 -2.78
N ARG A 179 -17.04 -89.23 -1.68
CA ARG A 179 -17.56 -88.18 -0.79
C ARG A 179 -16.44 -87.31 -0.19
N ARG A 180 -15.35 -87.94 0.25
CA ARG A 180 -14.18 -87.23 0.77
C ARG A 180 -13.56 -86.33 -0.30
N LYS A 181 -13.35 -86.84 -1.52
CA LYS A 181 -12.82 -86.03 -2.64
C LYS A 181 -13.74 -84.85 -2.96
N GLU A 182 -15.05 -85.02 -2.86
CA GLU A 182 -16.00 -83.91 -3.05
C GLU A 182 -15.83 -82.84 -1.95
N MET A 183 -15.71 -83.25 -0.68
CA MET A 183 -15.47 -82.33 0.43
C MET A 183 -14.12 -81.63 0.34
N GLU A 184 -13.05 -82.33 -0.06
CA GLU A 184 -11.73 -81.72 -0.31
C GLU A 184 -11.80 -80.64 -1.40
N ARG A 185 -12.57 -80.87 -2.48
CA ARG A 185 -12.81 -79.82 -3.51
C ARG A 185 -13.64 -78.64 -2.97
N LYS A 186 -14.58 -78.87 -2.06
CA LYS A 186 -15.34 -77.78 -1.40
C LYS A 186 -14.44 -76.98 -0.47
N LEU A 187 -13.59 -77.65 0.30
CA LEU A 187 -12.60 -77.03 1.18
C LEU A 187 -11.61 -76.15 0.40
N GLU A 188 -11.10 -76.64 -0.73
CA GLU A 188 -10.18 -75.87 -1.58
C GLU A 188 -10.85 -74.59 -2.10
N ARG A 189 -12.10 -74.69 -2.57
CA ARG A 189 -12.88 -73.51 -3.00
C ARG A 189 -13.10 -72.49 -1.88
N LEU A 190 -13.32 -72.94 -0.65
CA LEU A 190 -13.44 -72.04 0.50
C LEU A 190 -12.11 -71.37 0.86
N LYS A 191 -10.99 -72.10 0.78
CA LYS A 191 -9.65 -71.56 0.99
C LYS A 191 -9.28 -70.51 -0.05
N GLU A 192 -9.59 -70.78 -1.32
CA GLU A 192 -9.42 -69.82 -2.41
C GLU A 192 -10.31 -68.59 -2.23
N LYS A 193 -11.59 -68.79 -1.86
CA LYS A 193 -12.51 -67.70 -1.54
C LYS A 193 -11.97 -66.81 -0.41
N ARG A 194 -11.44 -67.39 0.66
CA ARG A 194 -10.83 -66.66 1.79
C ARG A 194 -9.67 -65.79 1.33
N GLU A 195 -8.78 -66.32 0.49
CA GLU A 195 -7.64 -65.58 -0.07
C GLU A 195 -8.11 -64.43 -0.97
N ASN A 196 -9.09 -64.68 -1.84
CA ASN A 196 -9.61 -63.65 -2.75
C ASN A 196 -10.34 -62.54 -1.99
N GLU A 197 -11.18 -62.89 -1.01
CA GLU A 197 -11.93 -61.92 -0.22
C GLU A 197 -11.00 -61.06 0.64
N LYS A 198 -9.92 -61.65 1.17
CA LYS A 198 -8.86 -60.87 1.83
C LYS A 198 -8.20 -59.86 0.89
N LYS A 199 -7.79 -60.29 -0.31
CA LYS A 199 -7.15 -59.41 -1.30
C LYS A 199 -8.07 -58.29 -1.78
N GLU A 200 -9.33 -58.60 -2.06
CA GLU A 200 -10.32 -57.62 -2.52
C GLU A 200 -10.58 -56.56 -1.46
N MET A 201 -10.74 -56.98 -0.20
CA MET A 201 -10.92 -56.06 0.92
C MET A 201 -9.66 -55.23 1.19
N ASP A 202 -8.46 -55.82 1.16
CA ASP A 202 -7.20 -55.07 1.33
C ASP A 202 -7.04 -53.97 0.26
N GLU A 203 -7.38 -54.27 -1.00
CA GLU A 203 -7.33 -53.29 -2.09
C GLU A 203 -8.40 -52.20 -1.92
N LYS A 204 -9.62 -52.57 -1.53
CA LYS A 204 -10.69 -51.61 -1.22
C LYS A 204 -10.32 -50.71 -0.05
N HIS A 205 -9.70 -51.26 1.00
CA HIS A 205 -9.22 -50.49 2.15
C HIS A 205 -8.17 -49.47 1.73
N LYS A 206 -7.24 -49.88 0.87
CA LYS A 206 -6.21 -48.98 0.35
C LYS A 206 -6.82 -47.84 -0.46
N GLN A 207 -7.82 -48.12 -1.30
CA GLN A 207 -8.51 -47.10 -2.10
C GLN A 207 -9.32 -46.14 -1.22
N GLU A 208 -10.13 -46.63 -0.27
CA GLU A 208 -10.91 -45.77 0.64
C GLU A 208 -9.99 -44.86 1.46
N ILE A 209 -8.89 -45.38 2.01
CA ILE A 209 -7.93 -44.57 2.76
C ILE A 209 -7.33 -43.47 1.89
N GLU A 210 -7.01 -43.76 0.62
CA GLU A 210 -6.41 -42.78 -0.28
C GLU A 210 -7.41 -41.68 -0.71
N GLU A 211 -8.64 -42.04 -1.07
CA GLU A 211 -9.71 -41.08 -1.36
C GLU A 211 -9.96 -40.12 -0.20
N ILE A 212 -9.87 -40.63 1.03
CA ILE A 212 -10.07 -39.83 2.23
C ILE A 212 -8.89 -38.91 2.49
N LYS A 213 -7.65 -39.35 2.26
CA LYS A 213 -6.48 -38.46 2.34
C LYS A 213 -6.64 -37.30 1.36
N GLU A 214 -6.99 -37.57 0.11
CA GLU A 214 -7.17 -36.52 -0.91
C GLU A 214 -8.26 -35.52 -0.50
N LYS A 215 -9.41 -36.02 -0.02
CA LYS A 215 -10.51 -35.15 0.43
C LYS A 215 -10.11 -34.28 1.62
N TYR A 216 -9.39 -34.84 2.59
CA TYR A 216 -8.94 -34.10 3.77
C TYR A 216 -7.84 -33.09 3.46
N GLU A 217 -6.93 -33.40 2.52
CA GLU A 217 -5.92 -32.45 2.06
C GLU A 217 -6.55 -31.26 1.36
N GLU A 218 -7.60 -31.47 0.55
CA GLU A 218 -8.33 -30.38 -0.09
C GLU A 218 -9.12 -29.54 0.93
N GLU A 219 -9.84 -30.16 1.87
CA GLU A 219 -10.51 -29.45 2.97
C GLU A 219 -9.51 -28.64 3.83
N ALA A 220 -8.32 -29.20 4.09
CA ALA A 220 -7.25 -28.52 4.82
C ALA A 220 -6.79 -27.24 4.12
N ARG A 221 -6.57 -27.33 2.80
CA ARG A 221 -6.12 -26.20 1.99
C ARG A 221 -7.13 -25.07 2.01
N VAL A 222 -8.40 -25.39 1.75
CA VAL A 222 -9.48 -24.38 1.71
C VAL A 222 -9.66 -23.70 3.07
N GLU A 223 -9.62 -24.45 4.17
CA GLU A 223 -9.77 -23.86 5.51
C GLU A 223 -8.54 -23.02 5.91
N ALA A 224 -7.33 -23.43 5.51
CA ALA A 224 -6.12 -22.62 5.70
C ALA A 224 -6.20 -21.29 4.94
N GLU A 225 -6.58 -21.31 3.66
CA GLU A 225 -6.78 -20.10 2.85
C GLU A 225 -7.85 -19.18 3.46
N ARG A 226 -8.98 -19.75 3.88
CA ARG A 226 -10.07 -18.99 4.52
C ARG A 226 -9.61 -18.30 5.80
N ASN A 227 -8.80 -18.97 6.61
CA ASN A 227 -8.33 -18.43 7.87
C ASN A 227 -7.23 -17.37 7.69
N LEU A 228 -6.33 -17.55 6.71
CA LEU A 228 -5.40 -16.51 6.27
C LEU A 228 -6.17 -15.25 5.83
N MET A 229 -7.23 -15.42 5.04
CA MET A 229 -8.07 -14.31 4.58
C MET A 229 -8.69 -13.52 5.76
N LYS A 230 -9.11 -14.19 6.85
CA LYS A 230 -9.65 -13.51 8.04
C LYS A 230 -8.63 -12.61 8.74
N ILE A 231 -7.33 -12.91 8.63
CA ILE A 231 -6.26 -12.11 9.24
C ILE A 231 -5.83 -10.96 8.31
N VAL A 232 -5.62 -11.25 7.03
CA VAL A 232 -5.05 -10.29 6.08
C VAL A 232 -6.07 -9.24 5.64
N LEU A 233 -7.35 -9.62 5.49
CA LEU A 233 -8.38 -8.73 4.95
C LEU A 233 -8.64 -7.48 5.82
N PRO A 234 -8.75 -7.56 7.15
CA PRO A 234 -8.94 -6.39 8.01
C PRO A 234 -7.76 -5.41 7.96
N GLU A 235 -6.52 -5.92 7.93
CA GLU A 235 -5.33 -5.09 7.76
C GLU A 235 -5.31 -4.36 6.43
N LEU A 236 -5.59 -5.08 5.33
CA LEU A 236 -5.64 -4.50 3.99
C LEU A 236 -6.70 -3.39 3.93
N GLN A 237 -7.89 -3.64 4.50
CA GLN A 237 -8.97 -2.65 4.58
C GLN A 237 -8.56 -1.41 5.38
N ARG A 238 -7.89 -1.59 6.52
CA ARG A 238 -7.37 -0.49 7.35
C ARG A 238 -6.36 0.35 6.59
N ASN A 239 -5.43 -0.29 5.89
CA ASN A 239 -4.39 0.39 5.10
C ASN A 239 -4.99 1.20 3.95
N ILE A 240 -5.96 0.63 3.23
CA ILE A 240 -6.70 1.33 2.17
C ILE A 240 -7.40 2.56 2.75
N MET A 241 -8.15 2.40 3.83
CA MET A 241 -8.90 3.48 4.48
C MET A 241 -7.99 4.61 4.96
N ASN A 242 -6.85 4.27 5.57
CA ASN A 242 -5.86 5.24 6.00
C ASN A 242 -5.27 6.01 4.81
N SER A 243 -4.94 5.34 3.71
CA SER A 243 -4.43 6.02 2.51
C SER A 243 -5.47 6.94 1.87
N GLN A 244 -6.73 6.50 1.79
CA GLN A 244 -7.83 7.29 1.25
C GLN A 244 -8.10 8.52 2.10
N THR A 245 -8.09 8.36 3.42
CA THR A 245 -8.26 9.47 4.37
C THR A 245 -7.14 10.49 4.19
N LYS A 246 -5.87 10.04 4.16
CA LYS A 246 -4.73 10.93 3.92
C LYS A 246 -4.82 11.69 2.61
N MET A 247 -5.13 10.99 1.51
CA MET A 247 -5.26 11.61 0.19
C MET A 247 -6.35 12.67 0.20
N LYS A 248 -7.49 12.38 0.86
CA LYS A 248 -8.60 13.32 1.00
C LYS A 248 -8.22 14.53 1.86
N THR A 249 -7.58 14.31 3.01
CA THR A 249 -7.15 15.39 3.91
C THR A 249 -6.11 16.30 3.24
N GLU A 250 -5.15 15.72 2.51
CA GLU A 250 -4.13 16.48 1.80
C GLU A 250 -4.74 17.31 0.67
N PHE A 251 -5.67 16.73 -0.09
CA PHE A 251 -6.39 17.47 -1.12
C PHE A 251 -7.22 18.63 -0.53
N SER A 252 -7.93 18.40 0.58
CA SER A 252 -8.67 19.45 1.30
C SER A 252 -7.73 20.56 1.80
N ARG A 253 -6.58 20.19 2.37
CA ARG A 253 -5.56 21.15 2.84
C ARG A 253 -5.05 22.04 1.70
N GLN A 254 -4.76 21.46 0.54
CA GLN A 254 -4.31 22.20 -0.64
C GLN A 254 -5.39 23.15 -1.18
N MET A 255 -6.65 22.73 -1.17
CA MET A 255 -7.78 23.60 -1.53
C MET A 255 -7.89 24.79 -0.58
N GLU A 256 -7.88 24.57 0.73
CA GLU A 256 -7.95 25.64 1.74
C GLU A 256 -6.75 26.60 1.70
N GLU A 257 -5.57 26.11 1.30
CA GLU A 257 -4.38 26.93 1.09
C GLU A 257 -4.52 27.81 -0.16
N LYS A 258 -5.04 27.25 -1.26
CA LYS A 258 -5.32 28.00 -2.49
C LYS A 258 -6.44 29.02 -2.32
N ASP A 259 -7.48 28.70 -1.57
CA ASP A 259 -8.56 29.63 -1.26
C ASP A 259 -8.03 30.83 -0.45
N ARG A 260 -7.15 30.58 0.54
CA ARG A 260 -6.48 31.66 1.29
C ARG A 260 -5.56 32.51 0.41
N GLU A 261 -4.79 31.90 -0.49
CA GLU A 261 -3.98 32.65 -1.45
C GLU A 261 -4.85 33.54 -2.37
N MET A 262 -6.01 33.04 -2.80
CA MET A 262 -6.96 33.84 -3.59
C MET A 262 -7.52 35.00 -2.78
N GLU A 263 -7.95 34.78 -1.54
CA GLU A 263 -8.47 35.85 -0.67
C GLU A 263 -7.42 36.95 -0.43
N GLU A 264 -6.15 36.57 -0.23
CA GLU A 264 -5.07 37.53 -0.04
C GLU A 264 -4.84 38.37 -1.30
N LYS A 265 -4.84 37.73 -2.48
CA LYS A 265 -4.73 38.44 -3.77
C LYS A 265 -5.93 39.33 -4.06
N ASP A 266 -7.14 38.88 -3.76
CA ASP A 266 -8.35 39.71 -3.89
C ASP A 266 -8.25 40.94 -2.98
N GLY A 267 -7.73 40.78 -1.76
CA GLY A 267 -7.42 41.88 -0.85
C GLY A 267 -6.39 42.86 -1.40
N GLU A 268 -5.33 42.38 -2.08
CA GLU A 268 -4.34 43.23 -2.75
C GLU A 268 -4.93 43.99 -3.94
N ILE A 269 -5.73 43.32 -4.77
CA ILE A 269 -6.42 43.95 -5.90
C ILE A 269 -7.30 45.10 -5.40
N GLU A 270 -7.98 44.92 -4.28
CA GLU A 270 -8.88 45.92 -3.72
C GLU A 270 -8.12 47.13 -3.18
N ARG A 271 -6.97 46.91 -2.53
CA ARG A 271 -6.07 48.02 -2.13
C ARG A 271 -5.54 48.77 -3.35
N LEU A 272 -5.12 48.06 -4.40
CA LEU A 272 -4.63 48.67 -5.64
C LEU A 272 -5.73 49.49 -6.34
N ARG A 273 -6.97 48.99 -6.37
CA ARG A 273 -8.13 49.72 -6.89
C ARG A 273 -8.39 51.01 -6.12
N GLN A 274 -8.26 50.97 -4.79
CA GLN A 274 -8.44 52.15 -3.95
C GLN A 274 -7.34 53.18 -4.19
N ASN A 275 -6.07 52.75 -4.24
CA ASN A 275 -4.95 53.62 -4.57
C ASN A 275 -5.11 54.26 -5.96
N LEU A 276 -5.55 53.49 -6.96
CA LEU A 276 -5.81 54.02 -8.31
C LEU A 276 -6.89 55.11 -8.30
N LYS A 277 -7.92 54.94 -7.48
CA LYS A 277 -8.97 55.94 -7.30
C LYS A 277 -8.43 57.23 -6.67
N GLU A 278 -7.63 57.12 -5.62
CA GLU A 278 -6.99 58.27 -4.97
C GLU A 278 -6.06 59.02 -5.95
N VAL A 279 -5.26 58.30 -6.73
CA VAL A 279 -4.41 58.89 -7.78
C VAL A 279 -5.25 59.59 -8.85
N SER A 280 -6.37 59.00 -9.27
CA SER A 280 -7.28 59.63 -10.23
C SER A 280 -7.91 60.92 -9.68
N GLU A 281 -8.28 60.93 -8.40
CA GLU A 281 -8.80 62.13 -7.73
C GLU A 281 -7.73 63.23 -7.63
N ALA A 282 -6.50 62.86 -7.24
CA ALA A 282 -5.37 63.79 -7.20
C ALA A 282 -5.04 64.36 -8.59
N HIS A 283 -5.12 63.55 -9.65
CA HIS A 283 -4.90 64.01 -11.02
C HIS A 283 -5.94 65.05 -11.45
N SER A 284 -7.22 64.83 -11.15
CA SER A 284 -8.30 65.79 -11.41
C SER A 284 -8.08 67.13 -10.68
N VAL A 285 -7.60 67.08 -9.44
CA VAL A 285 -7.26 68.30 -8.67
C VAL A 285 -6.07 69.05 -9.30
N LEU A 286 -5.05 68.33 -9.77
CA LEU A 286 -3.91 68.92 -10.47
C LEU A 286 -4.35 69.61 -11.77
N GLU A 287 -5.17 68.95 -12.60
CA GLU A 287 -5.70 69.57 -13.83
C GLU A 287 -6.51 70.85 -13.58
N GLU A 288 -7.25 70.90 -12.47
CA GLU A 288 -7.95 72.11 -12.06
C GLU A 288 -6.99 73.22 -11.59
N LYS A 289 -5.91 72.85 -10.88
CA LYS A 289 -4.87 73.79 -10.47
C LYS A 289 -4.11 74.36 -11.65
N ASP A 290 -3.76 73.52 -12.62
CA ASP A 290 -3.08 73.97 -13.85
C ASP A 290 -3.93 74.97 -14.62
N ARG A 291 -5.25 74.72 -14.77
CA ARG A 291 -6.18 75.70 -15.36
C ARG A 291 -6.25 77.02 -14.58
N GLN A 292 -6.21 76.97 -13.25
CA GLN A 292 -6.18 78.18 -12.42
C GLN A 292 -4.87 78.96 -12.57
N ILE A 293 -3.74 78.26 -12.74
CA ILE A 293 -2.43 78.87 -12.99
C ILE A 293 -2.46 79.57 -14.35
N GLU A 294 -2.88 78.88 -15.42
CA GLU A 294 -2.99 79.46 -16.76
C GLU A 294 -3.88 80.72 -16.79
N GLU A 295 -4.97 80.72 -16.04
CA GLU A 295 -5.84 81.90 -15.92
C GLU A 295 -5.15 83.07 -15.20
N LYS A 296 -4.40 82.78 -14.13
CA LYS A 296 -3.64 83.81 -13.42
C LYS A 296 -2.52 84.38 -14.29
N ASP A 297 -1.82 83.54 -15.04
CA ASP A 297 -0.77 83.98 -15.95
C ASP A 297 -1.33 84.92 -17.02
N ARG A 298 -2.50 84.62 -17.59
CA ARG A 298 -3.21 85.55 -18.50
C ARG A 298 -3.56 86.89 -17.84
N GLN A 299 -4.00 86.86 -16.58
CA GLN A 299 -4.30 88.10 -15.84
C GLN A 299 -3.05 88.92 -15.54
N ILE A 300 -1.92 88.27 -15.27
CA ILE A 300 -0.62 88.92 -15.08
C ILE A 300 -0.18 89.56 -16.40
N GLU A 301 -0.22 88.85 -17.52
CA GLU A 301 0.14 89.40 -18.84
C GLU A 301 -0.69 90.65 -19.20
N GLU A 302 -2.00 90.62 -18.92
CA GLU A 302 -2.87 91.77 -19.16
C GLU A 302 -2.54 92.95 -18.22
N LYS A 303 -2.20 92.68 -16.95
CA LYS A 303 -1.73 93.69 -16.00
C LYS A 303 -0.42 94.33 -16.44
N ASP A 304 0.54 93.51 -16.90
CA ASP A 304 1.82 93.99 -17.39
C ASP A 304 1.63 94.89 -18.62
N ARG A 305 0.72 94.52 -19.54
CA ARG A 305 0.36 95.37 -20.69
C ARG A 305 -0.24 96.72 -20.24
N GLN A 306 -1.13 96.71 -19.25
CA GLN A 306 -1.70 97.94 -18.70
C GLN A 306 -0.65 98.82 -18.01
N ILE A 307 0.32 98.22 -17.31
CA ILE A 307 1.44 98.94 -16.72
C ILE A 307 2.29 99.59 -17.82
N GLU A 308 2.60 98.87 -18.89
CA GLU A 308 3.39 99.38 -20.01
C GLU A 308 2.70 100.58 -20.71
N GLU A 309 1.39 100.50 -20.95
CA GLU A 309 0.60 101.64 -21.45
C GLU A 309 0.63 102.85 -20.51
N LYS A 310 0.53 102.61 -19.19
CA LYS A 310 0.61 103.68 -18.19
C LYS A 310 1.99 104.31 -18.14
N ASP A 311 3.05 103.52 -18.24
CA ASP A 311 4.43 104.00 -18.32
C ASP A 311 4.66 104.83 -19.58
N GLU A 312 4.09 104.44 -20.73
CA GLU A 312 4.09 105.26 -21.94
C GLU A 312 3.34 106.58 -21.74
N GLN A 313 2.15 106.55 -21.13
CA GLN A 313 1.40 107.77 -20.79
C GLN A 313 2.24 108.70 -19.90
N ILE A 314 2.88 108.17 -18.86
CA ILE A 314 3.75 108.94 -17.96
C ILE A 314 4.92 109.55 -18.74
N LYS A 315 5.60 108.79 -19.61
CA LYS A 315 6.67 109.31 -20.47
C LYS A 315 6.16 110.43 -21.37
N ASN A 316 4.98 110.29 -21.96
CA ASN A 316 4.39 111.31 -22.82
C ASN A 316 4.01 112.59 -22.04
N TYR A 317 3.39 112.45 -20.87
CA TYR A 317 3.13 113.58 -19.96
C TYR A 317 4.42 114.27 -19.53
N ALA A 318 5.47 113.52 -19.20
CA ALA A 318 6.78 114.07 -18.86
C ALA A 318 7.40 114.83 -20.05
N MET A 319 7.25 114.33 -21.28
CA MET A 319 7.70 115.01 -22.50
C MET A 319 6.94 116.31 -22.76
N ILE A 320 5.61 116.31 -22.60
CA ILE A 320 4.78 117.51 -22.70
C ILE A 320 5.21 118.54 -21.65
N TRP A 321 5.38 118.12 -20.40
CA TRP A 321 5.86 118.99 -19.33
C TRP A 321 7.25 119.57 -19.62
N PHE A 322 8.16 118.77 -20.18
CA PHE A 322 9.48 119.21 -20.61
C PHE A 322 9.41 120.27 -21.73
N LEU A 323 8.53 120.08 -22.72
CA LEU A 323 8.26 121.07 -23.76
C LEU A 323 7.65 122.36 -23.20
N VAL A 324 6.69 122.26 -22.27
CA VAL A 324 6.11 123.41 -21.57
C VAL A 324 7.19 124.16 -20.78
N PHE A 325 8.08 123.43 -20.10
CA PHE A 325 9.22 124.01 -19.38
C PHE A 325 10.18 124.75 -20.33
N ILE A 326 10.49 124.18 -21.50
CA ILE A 326 11.30 124.84 -22.53
C ILE A 326 10.61 126.11 -23.05
N LEU A 327 9.31 126.05 -23.38
CA LEU A 327 8.55 127.19 -23.87
C LEU A 327 8.45 128.31 -22.83
N LEU A 328 8.23 127.98 -21.56
CA LEU A 328 8.27 128.95 -20.45
C LEU A 328 9.67 129.55 -20.29
N SER A 329 10.72 128.75 -20.43
CA SER A 329 12.11 129.22 -20.37
C SER A 329 12.44 130.17 -21.53
N LEU A 330 11.99 129.86 -22.75
CA LEU A 330 12.11 130.73 -23.92
C LEU A 330 11.29 132.02 -23.77
N PHE A 331 10.07 131.92 -23.23
CA PHE A 331 9.23 133.08 -22.92
C PHE A 331 9.91 134.02 -21.91
N PHE A 332 10.48 133.47 -20.83
CA PHE A 332 11.29 134.24 -19.89
C PHE A 332 12.55 134.82 -20.55
N ALA A 333 13.25 134.08 -21.40
CA ALA A 333 14.41 134.60 -22.13
C ALA A 333 14.05 135.77 -23.04
N VAL A 334 12.91 135.71 -23.75
CA VAL A 334 12.40 136.81 -24.58
C VAL A 334 11.99 138.02 -23.74
N GLN A 335 11.38 137.80 -22.58
CA GLN A 335 10.94 138.86 -21.67
C GLN A 335 12.11 139.58 -20.98
N TYR A 336 13.21 138.86 -20.69
CA TYR A 336 14.45 139.46 -20.22
C TYR A 336 15.23 140.17 -21.35
N HIS A 337 15.13 139.72 -22.61
CA HIS A 337 15.81 140.37 -23.74
C HIS A 337 15.18 141.71 -24.16
N TRP A 338 13.94 141.99 -23.76
CA TRP A 338 13.28 143.30 -23.91
C TRP A 338 13.48 144.25 -22.71
N SER A 339 14.20 143.81 -21.67
CA SER A 339 14.60 144.68 -20.56
C SER A 339 16.00 145.29 -20.74
N PHE A 340 16.60 145.19 -21.93
CA PHE A 340 17.95 145.70 -22.21
C PHE A 340 18.13 146.38 -23.58
N PHE A 341 17.06 146.92 -24.17
CA PHE A 341 17.16 147.84 -25.31
C PHE A 341 16.22 149.03 -25.18
#